data_AF-A0A7V9MXV1-F1
#
_entry.id   AF-A0A7V9MXV1-F1
#
_cell.length_a   1.000
_cell.length_b   1.000
_cell.length_c   1.000
_cell.angle_alpha   90.00
_cell.angle_beta   90.00
_cell.angle_gamma   90.00
#
_symmetry.space_group_name_H-M   'P 1'
#
loop_
_entity.id
_entity.type
_entity.pdbx_description
1 polymer ?
#
loop_
_entity_poly.entity_id
_entity_poly.type
_entity_poly.pdbx_seq_one_letter_code
_entity_poly.pdbx_strand_id
1 'polypeptide(L)'
;MNGLTMREKLKAITGKVRALVRSRRGNVAMIFALAMVPMTLAAGAGLDFARAMLVRQQMGEALDAAALAVGSTNGLSQSAAQTLAQKYFDANFTIDKTAFGVPTVTIPPSGYNATGSVVITASTPMPTILMKLAGITTLPVTTTSTVVWGQSKLWVALVLDNSGSMANGDSGGSKMDALQNASHQLLTILQNAASTAGDVQVSIVPFVHLVNVGTANVGAAWIDWSDWNSPPIVDQTNYVYQKDTDALLNGQPLNTFGPGDSCPYNGSAGYKCAPSPTNDSNCYAGVTGDCVSTIPNSGTYNGYICPSMHKGGTLDGLGYHYYNGCWTRTTSTTTATIATGSSASCIGHSAANCSCTGSGSGTVCTTKVWNHTWVANNHSTWTGCLMDRKQSYDIANTAPSSANTLFPAVNNVYCGPATITSLGYNWTNLGNQIDNMTPYGATNQAIGVAQGWQTLTPGSPYGAPSVPANTTRYIILLSDGLNTMDRWWGDGSTEGNSADGNIDAREKSTCDAAKADGIVIYSIFLNVGGGGSSAPLSYCATDSTKYFTLTSTSAVVTTFNQIAQQITNVRVSK
;
A
#
# COMPACT_ATOMS: atom_id res chain seq x y z
N MET A 1 7.59 -29.95 -119.29
CA MET A 1 7.80 -31.05 -118.33
C MET A 1 8.75 -30.55 -117.24
N ASN A 2 8.35 -30.50 -115.97
CA ASN A 2 9.26 -30.53 -114.79
C ASN A 2 8.48 -30.67 -113.47
N GLY A 3 7.51 -31.59 -113.44
CA GLY A 3 6.76 -31.97 -112.23
C GLY A 3 7.55 -32.81 -111.21
N LEU A 4 8.86 -33.03 -111.43
CA LEU A 4 9.70 -33.85 -110.55
C LEU A 4 10.27 -33.10 -109.35
N THR A 5 10.43 -31.77 -109.39
CA THR A 5 11.06 -30.99 -108.30
C THR A 5 10.13 -30.70 -107.11
N MET A 6 8.81 -30.74 -107.32
CA MET A 6 7.83 -30.51 -106.25
C MET A 6 7.62 -31.75 -105.38
N ARG A 7 7.71 -32.95 -105.97
CA ARG A 7 7.51 -34.23 -105.25
C ARG A 7 8.63 -34.55 -104.27
N GLU A 8 9.88 -34.18 -104.57
CA GLU A 8 11.00 -34.37 -103.62
C GLU A 8 10.96 -33.40 -102.44
N LYS A 9 10.60 -32.14 -102.68
CA LYS A 9 10.38 -31.16 -101.59
C LYS A 9 9.21 -31.56 -100.68
N LEU A 10 8.12 -32.07 -101.26
CA LEU A 10 7.00 -32.62 -100.46
C LEU A 10 7.40 -33.85 -99.65
N LYS A 11 8.23 -34.76 -100.19
CA LYS A 11 8.76 -35.92 -99.44
C LYS A 11 9.68 -35.51 -98.28
N ALA A 12 10.54 -34.49 -98.47
CA ALA A 12 11.39 -33.97 -97.41
C ALA A 12 10.61 -33.28 -96.28
N ILE A 13 9.56 -32.52 -96.63
CA ILE A 13 8.67 -31.87 -95.66
C ILE A 13 7.82 -32.91 -94.91
N THR A 14 7.23 -33.88 -95.62
CA THR A 14 6.45 -34.96 -94.98
C THR A 14 7.31 -35.83 -94.08
N GLY A 15 8.58 -36.08 -94.43
CA GLY A 15 9.55 -36.76 -93.56
C GLY A 15 9.84 -36.02 -92.26
N LYS A 16 10.04 -34.70 -92.32
CA LYS A 16 10.24 -33.86 -91.12
C LYS A 16 8.98 -33.74 -90.26
N VAL A 17 7.79 -33.68 -90.86
CA VAL A 17 6.50 -33.70 -90.15
C VAL A 17 6.27 -35.05 -89.47
N ARG A 18 6.63 -36.17 -90.13
CA ARG A 18 6.57 -37.51 -89.52
C ARG A 18 7.54 -37.64 -88.34
N ALA A 19 8.71 -37.00 -88.40
CA ALA A 19 9.66 -36.93 -87.28
C ALA A 19 9.15 -36.06 -86.12
N LEU A 20 8.39 -35.00 -86.40
CA LEU A 20 7.72 -34.16 -85.40
C LEU A 20 6.60 -34.93 -84.68
N VAL A 21 5.77 -35.67 -85.43
CA VAL A 21 4.66 -36.49 -84.89
C VAL A 21 5.17 -37.70 -84.09
N ARG A 22 6.37 -38.22 -84.40
CA ARG A 22 6.99 -39.33 -83.64
C ARG A 22 7.79 -38.88 -82.40
N SER A 23 7.92 -37.58 -82.16
CA SER A 23 8.73 -37.05 -81.06
C SER A 23 8.01 -37.12 -79.71
N ARG A 24 8.30 -38.17 -78.92
CA ARG A 24 7.83 -38.33 -77.52
C ARG A 24 8.42 -37.32 -76.52
N ARG A 25 9.32 -36.43 -76.97
CA ARG A 25 9.93 -35.36 -76.15
C ARG A 25 8.96 -34.20 -75.84
N GLY A 26 7.81 -34.10 -76.51
CA GLY A 26 6.79 -33.07 -76.27
C GLY A 26 5.89 -33.30 -75.04
N ASN A 27 5.85 -34.52 -74.49
CA ASN A 27 4.95 -34.83 -73.37
C ASN A 27 5.39 -34.12 -72.08
N VAL A 28 6.70 -33.95 -71.87
CA VAL A 28 7.25 -33.19 -70.74
C VAL A 28 6.91 -31.71 -70.87
N ALA A 29 6.97 -31.14 -72.08
CA ALA A 29 6.60 -29.75 -72.32
C ALA A 29 5.10 -29.50 -72.08
N MET A 30 4.23 -30.44 -72.43
CA MET A 30 2.78 -30.36 -72.17
C MET A 30 2.46 -30.45 -70.67
N ILE A 31 3.06 -31.40 -69.94
CA ILE A 31 2.88 -31.53 -68.49
C ILE A 31 3.45 -30.30 -67.77
N PHE A 32 4.62 -29.80 -68.19
CA PHE A 32 5.23 -28.59 -67.65
C PHE A 32 4.36 -27.35 -67.89
N ALA A 33 3.81 -27.18 -69.09
CA ALA A 33 2.92 -26.07 -69.41
C ALA A 33 1.62 -26.11 -68.59
N LEU A 34 1.04 -27.29 -68.40
CA LEU A 34 -0.16 -27.48 -67.57
C LEU A 34 0.14 -27.29 -66.07
N ALA A 35 1.31 -27.70 -65.59
CA ALA A 35 1.74 -27.52 -64.20
C ALA A 35 2.18 -26.09 -63.88
N MET A 36 2.62 -25.32 -64.89
CA MET A 36 3.00 -23.91 -64.72
C MET A 36 1.79 -23.07 -64.31
N VAL A 37 0.58 -23.36 -64.79
CA VAL A 37 -0.64 -22.61 -64.46
C VAL A 37 -0.96 -22.64 -62.96
N PRO A 38 -1.10 -23.79 -62.28
CA PRO A 38 -1.35 -23.81 -60.84
C PRO A 38 -0.15 -23.29 -60.03
N MET A 39 1.09 -23.44 -60.49
CA MET A 39 2.27 -22.90 -59.81
C MET A 39 2.32 -21.37 -59.84
N THR A 40 2.03 -20.74 -60.98
CA THR A 40 1.98 -19.27 -61.08
C THR A 40 0.82 -18.68 -60.31
N LEU A 41 -0.34 -19.36 -60.27
CA LEU A 41 -1.47 -18.99 -59.43
C LEU A 41 -1.12 -19.09 -57.94
N ALA A 42 -0.43 -20.15 -57.50
CA ALA A 42 0.00 -20.30 -56.11
C ALA A 42 1.02 -19.24 -55.70
N ALA A 43 2.02 -18.96 -56.54
CA ALA A 43 2.99 -17.89 -56.32
C ALA A 43 2.30 -16.51 -56.28
N GLY A 44 1.31 -16.31 -57.14
CA GLY A 44 0.53 -15.08 -57.19
C GLY A 44 -0.36 -14.86 -55.97
N ALA A 45 -0.99 -15.92 -55.46
CA ALA A 45 -1.72 -15.88 -54.21
C ALA A 45 -0.80 -15.54 -53.02
N GLY A 46 0.42 -16.09 -53.00
CA GLY A 46 1.43 -15.75 -51.99
C GLY A 46 1.81 -14.27 -52.00
N LEU A 47 1.97 -13.67 -53.19
CA LEU A 47 2.29 -12.25 -53.32
C LEU A 47 1.11 -11.34 -52.89
N ASP A 48 -0.11 -11.64 -53.33
CA ASP A 48 -1.30 -10.89 -52.92
C ASP A 48 -1.56 -11.02 -51.40
N PHE A 49 -1.28 -12.18 -50.80
CA PHE A 49 -1.34 -12.37 -49.35
C PHE A 49 -0.27 -11.55 -48.60
N ALA A 50 0.97 -11.52 -49.10
CA ALA A 50 2.02 -10.68 -48.52
C ALA A 50 1.65 -9.20 -48.54
N ARG A 51 1.06 -8.73 -49.65
CA ARG A 51 0.51 -7.36 -49.77
C ARG A 51 -0.61 -7.13 -48.76
N ALA A 52 -1.51 -8.09 -48.59
CA ALA A 52 -2.61 -7.97 -47.63
C ALA A 52 -2.12 -7.88 -46.17
N MET A 53 -1.05 -8.60 -45.82
CA MET A 53 -0.43 -8.52 -44.49
C MET A 53 0.21 -7.15 -44.23
N LEU A 54 0.87 -6.55 -45.23
CA LEU A 54 1.39 -5.18 -45.15
C LEU A 54 0.26 -4.16 -44.92
N VAL A 55 -0.84 -4.29 -45.68
CA VAL A 55 -2.03 -3.44 -45.51
C VAL A 55 -2.63 -3.64 -44.11
N ARG A 56 -2.75 -4.88 -43.62
CA ARG A 56 -3.28 -5.18 -42.29
C ARG A 56 -2.46 -4.51 -41.17
N GLN A 57 -1.13 -4.55 -41.26
CA GLN A 57 -0.25 -3.92 -40.27
C GLN A 57 -0.48 -2.40 -40.23
N GLN A 58 -0.44 -1.75 -41.39
CA GLN A 58 -0.59 -0.30 -41.51
C GLN A 58 -2.01 0.18 -41.17
N MET A 59 -3.03 -0.60 -41.51
CA MET A 59 -4.38 -0.38 -41.00
C MET A 59 -4.43 -0.50 -39.48
N GLY A 60 -3.69 -1.42 -38.87
CA GLY A 60 -3.58 -1.55 -37.41
C GLY A 60 -3.00 -0.30 -36.76
N GLU A 61 -1.86 0.18 -37.25
CA GLU A 61 -1.20 1.40 -36.76
C GLU A 61 -2.12 2.64 -36.87
N ALA A 62 -2.80 2.81 -38.00
CA ALA A 62 -3.76 3.91 -38.20
C ALA A 62 -5.03 3.76 -37.33
N LEU A 63 -5.50 2.54 -37.14
CA LEU A 63 -6.67 2.25 -36.30
C LEU A 63 -6.37 2.48 -34.82
N ASP A 64 -5.17 2.18 -34.35
CA ASP A 64 -4.73 2.45 -32.98
C ASP A 64 -4.66 3.95 -32.67
N ALA A 65 -4.26 4.77 -33.65
CA ALA A 65 -4.27 6.22 -33.54
C ALA A 65 -5.71 6.76 -33.51
N ALA A 66 -6.61 6.21 -34.34
CA ALA A 66 -8.02 6.55 -34.34
C ALA A 66 -8.71 6.15 -33.02
N ALA A 67 -8.41 4.96 -32.49
CA ALA A 67 -8.91 4.48 -31.21
C ALA A 67 -8.45 5.36 -30.05
N LEU A 68 -7.19 5.82 -30.05
CA LEU A 68 -6.70 6.76 -29.05
C LEU A 68 -7.42 8.12 -29.11
N ALA A 69 -7.63 8.65 -30.31
CA ALA A 69 -8.30 9.93 -30.48
C ALA A 69 -9.76 9.90 -29.99
N VAL A 70 -10.48 8.84 -30.35
CA VAL A 70 -11.83 8.55 -29.83
C VAL A 70 -11.77 8.38 -28.31
N GLY A 71 -10.84 7.56 -27.80
CA GLY A 71 -10.58 7.35 -26.38
C GLY A 71 -10.39 8.63 -25.56
N SER A 72 -9.66 9.59 -26.11
CA SER A 72 -9.32 10.86 -25.44
C SER A 72 -10.46 11.88 -25.37
N THR A 73 -11.55 11.68 -26.12
CA THR A 73 -12.66 12.64 -26.20
C THR A 73 -13.92 12.04 -25.59
N ASN A 74 -14.21 12.41 -24.33
CA ASN A 74 -15.37 11.92 -23.60
C ASN A 74 -16.69 12.54 -24.11
N GLY A 75 -17.80 11.81 -23.95
CA GLY A 75 -19.15 12.34 -24.18
C GLY A 75 -19.54 12.50 -25.66
N LEU A 76 -18.80 11.89 -26.58
CA LEU A 76 -19.20 11.84 -27.99
C LEU A 76 -20.49 11.03 -28.14
N SER A 77 -21.29 11.36 -29.16
CA SER A 77 -22.32 10.46 -29.68
C SER A 77 -21.68 9.42 -30.61
N GLN A 78 -22.38 8.32 -30.92
CA GLN A 78 -21.87 7.30 -31.84
C GLN A 78 -21.46 7.89 -33.20
N SER A 79 -22.24 8.84 -33.72
CA SER A 79 -21.95 9.52 -34.99
C SER A 79 -20.74 10.45 -34.90
N ALA A 80 -20.56 11.14 -33.77
CA ALA A 80 -19.40 12.00 -33.55
C ALA A 80 -18.11 11.16 -33.36
N ALA A 81 -18.20 10.05 -32.64
CA ALA A 81 -17.12 9.07 -32.48
C ALA A 81 -16.68 8.48 -33.83
N GLN A 82 -17.65 8.11 -34.67
CA GLN A 82 -17.40 7.60 -36.02
C GLN A 82 -16.68 8.64 -36.90
N THR A 83 -17.11 9.89 -36.83
CA THR A 83 -16.50 10.99 -37.59
C THR A 83 -15.08 11.27 -37.14
N LEU A 84 -14.84 11.25 -35.82
CA LEU A 84 -13.51 11.45 -35.24
C LEU A 84 -12.57 10.29 -35.58
N ALA A 85 -13.05 9.04 -35.45
CA ALA A 85 -12.29 7.84 -35.81
C ALA A 85 -11.85 7.89 -37.27
N GLN A 86 -12.77 8.20 -38.19
CA GLN A 86 -12.46 8.28 -39.62
C GLN A 86 -11.42 9.38 -39.91
N LYS A 87 -11.57 10.57 -39.30
CA LYS A 87 -10.61 11.68 -39.47
C LYS A 87 -9.20 11.29 -39.05
N TYR A 88 -9.04 10.68 -37.88
CA TYR A 88 -7.72 10.28 -37.38
C TYR A 88 -7.17 9.07 -38.13
N PHE A 89 -8.02 8.13 -38.53
CA PHE A 89 -7.61 7.01 -39.37
C PHE A 89 -7.06 7.51 -40.73
N ASP A 90 -7.79 8.39 -41.41
CA ASP A 90 -7.37 8.93 -42.71
C ASP A 90 -6.09 9.77 -42.63
N ALA A 91 -5.84 10.43 -41.50
CA ALA A 91 -4.61 11.18 -41.27
C ALA A 91 -3.39 10.27 -41.08
N ASN A 92 -3.58 9.06 -40.53
CA ASN A 92 -2.49 8.13 -40.22
C ASN A 92 -2.32 7.04 -41.29
N PHE A 93 -3.33 6.78 -42.12
CA PHE A 93 -3.26 5.81 -43.21
C PHE A 93 -2.64 6.44 -44.48
N THR A 94 -1.33 6.26 -44.66
CA THR A 94 -0.54 6.91 -45.72
C THR A 94 -0.30 6.05 -46.97
N ILE A 95 -0.82 4.81 -47.00
CA ILE A 95 -0.69 3.92 -48.17
C ILE A 95 -1.51 4.43 -49.36
N ASP A 96 -1.01 4.18 -50.57
CA ASP A 96 -1.73 4.42 -51.81
C ASP A 96 -3.08 3.66 -51.86
N LYS A 97 -4.16 4.42 -51.66
CA LYS A 97 -5.54 3.96 -51.66
C LYS A 97 -5.98 3.38 -53.01
N THR A 98 -5.36 3.76 -54.12
CA THR A 98 -5.70 3.26 -55.46
C THR A 98 -5.14 1.86 -55.71
N ALA A 99 -3.97 1.57 -55.15
CA ALA A 99 -3.29 0.28 -55.30
C ALA A 99 -3.73 -0.77 -54.27
N PHE A 100 -4.18 -0.34 -53.08
CA PHE A 100 -4.43 -1.22 -51.93
C PHE A 100 -5.87 -1.17 -51.39
N GLY A 101 -6.74 -0.37 -52.00
CA GLY A 101 -8.13 -0.21 -51.59
C GLY A 101 -8.34 0.98 -50.65
N VAL A 102 -9.57 1.46 -50.58
CA VAL A 102 -9.98 2.53 -49.66
C VAL A 102 -10.52 1.88 -48.39
N PRO A 103 -9.87 2.04 -47.22
CA PRO A 103 -10.40 1.51 -45.98
C PRO A 103 -11.62 2.31 -45.53
N THR A 104 -12.63 1.62 -45.02
CA THR A 104 -13.77 2.23 -44.34
C THR A 104 -13.68 1.90 -42.85
N VAL A 105 -13.74 2.93 -42.00
CA VAL A 105 -13.82 2.76 -40.55
C VAL A 105 -15.28 2.65 -40.15
N THR A 106 -15.63 1.70 -39.28
CA THR A 106 -16.98 1.53 -38.74
C THR A 106 -16.95 1.26 -37.24
N ILE A 107 -17.89 1.87 -36.54
CA ILE A 107 -18.22 1.61 -35.14
C ILE A 107 -19.61 0.97 -35.13
N PRO A 108 -19.70 -0.37 -35.09
CA PRO A 108 -20.98 -1.04 -35.07
C PRO A 108 -21.78 -0.65 -33.82
N PRO A 109 -23.13 -0.56 -33.88
CA PRO A 109 -23.95 -0.24 -32.70
C PRO A 109 -23.70 -1.16 -31.51
N SER A 110 -23.45 -2.45 -31.76
CA SER A 110 -23.10 -3.44 -30.74
C SER A 110 -21.70 -3.23 -30.14
N GLY A 111 -20.84 -2.50 -30.84
CA GLY A 111 -19.51 -2.11 -30.40
C GLY A 111 -19.46 -0.70 -29.81
N TYR A 112 -20.61 -0.01 -29.65
CA TYR A 112 -20.65 1.33 -29.09
C TYR A 112 -21.37 1.33 -27.73
N ASN A 113 -20.60 1.55 -26.66
CA ASN A 113 -21.12 1.83 -25.34
C ASN A 113 -20.59 3.18 -24.85
N ALA A 114 -21.48 4.17 -24.75
CA ALA A 114 -21.18 5.54 -24.32
C ALA A 114 -20.53 5.63 -22.92
N THR A 115 -20.66 4.57 -22.09
CA THR A 115 -20.16 4.50 -20.71
C THR A 115 -19.25 3.31 -20.46
N GLY A 116 -18.70 2.68 -21.51
CA GLY A 116 -17.89 1.48 -21.34
C GLY A 116 -16.79 1.27 -22.38
N SER A 117 -17.15 0.96 -23.63
CA SER A 117 -16.14 0.68 -24.66
C SER A 117 -16.65 0.99 -26.05
N VAL A 118 -15.72 1.33 -26.92
CA VAL A 118 -15.93 1.58 -28.34
C VAL A 118 -15.03 0.64 -29.12
N VAL A 119 -15.65 -0.25 -29.89
CA VAL A 119 -14.98 -1.13 -30.85
C VAL A 119 -14.98 -0.43 -32.20
N ILE A 120 -13.79 -0.17 -32.72
CA ILE A 120 -13.58 0.45 -34.02
C ILE A 120 -13.03 -0.62 -34.96
N THR A 121 -13.65 -0.78 -36.12
CA THR A 121 -13.23 -1.75 -37.14
C THR A 121 -12.84 -0.99 -38.40
N ALA A 122 -11.68 -1.30 -38.97
CA ALA A 122 -11.31 -0.85 -40.31
C ALA A 122 -11.36 -2.04 -41.27
N SER A 123 -12.04 -1.88 -42.40
CA SER A 123 -12.15 -2.90 -43.44
C SER A 123 -11.84 -2.30 -44.80
N THR A 124 -11.05 -3.00 -45.61
CA THR A 124 -10.80 -2.62 -47.00
C THR A 124 -10.87 -3.83 -47.95
N PRO A 125 -11.54 -3.71 -49.11
CA PRO A 125 -11.45 -4.69 -50.17
C PRO A 125 -10.17 -4.45 -50.98
N MET A 126 -9.06 -5.08 -50.58
CA MET A 126 -7.76 -4.89 -51.24
C MET A 126 -7.79 -5.49 -52.66
N PRO A 127 -7.49 -4.74 -53.72
CA PRO A 127 -7.41 -5.27 -55.09
C PRO A 127 -6.28 -6.29 -55.26
N THR A 128 -6.60 -7.47 -55.80
CA THR A 128 -5.61 -8.50 -56.10
C THR A 128 -4.95 -8.27 -57.46
N ILE A 129 -3.67 -8.58 -57.60
CA ILE A 129 -2.95 -8.45 -58.87
C ILE A 129 -2.98 -9.77 -59.64
N LEU A 130 -2.70 -10.89 -58.96
CA LEU A 130 -2.51 -12.19 -59.59
C LEU A 130 -3.69 -13.12 -59.28
N MET A 131 -4.29 -13.04 -58.09
CA MET A 131 -5.49 -13.83 -57.77
C MET A 131 -6.70 -13.46 -58.65
N LYS A 132 -6.70 -12.27 -59.27
CA LYS A 132 -7.72 -11.89 -60.26
C LYS A 132 -7.76 -12.83 -61.48
N LEU A 133 -6.64 -13.47 -61.82
CA LEU A 133 -6.56 -14.48 -62.89
C LEU A 133 -7.37 -15.74 -62.55
N ALA A 134 -7.59 -16.00 -61.26
CA ALA A 134 -8.44 -17.07 -60.75
C ALA A 134 -9.87 -16.58 -60.41
N GLY A 135 -10.25 -15.37 -60.82
CA GLY A 135 -11.57 -14.79 -60.56
C GLY A 135 -11.75 -14.13 -59.19
N ILE A 136 -10.74 -14.12 -58.33
CA ILE A 136 -10.78 -13.44 -57.03
C ILE A 136 -10.21 -12.04 -57.20
N THR A 137 -11.07 -11.03 -57.39
CA THR A 137 -10.66 -9.66 -57.71
C THR A 137 -10.27 -8.83 -56.50
N THR A 138 -10.74 -9.18 -55.30
CA THR A 138 -10.41 -8.50 -54.05
C THR A 138 -10.20 -9.47 -52.90
N LEU A 139 -9.40 -9.06 -51.91
CA LEU A 139 -9.22 -9.78 -50.65
C LEU A 139 -9.65 -8.86 -49.50
N PRO A 140 -10.63 -9.25 -48.66
CA PRO A 140 -11.05 -8.44 -47.53
C PRO A 140 -9.98 -8.44 -46.43
N VAL A 141 -9.49 -7.26 -46.08
CA VAL A 141 -8.58 -7.06 -44.95
C VAL A 141 -9.31 -6.30 -43.86
N THR A 142 -9.48 -6.94 -42.71
CA THR A 142 -10.18 -6.36 -41.55
C THR A 142 -9.26 -6.33 -40.34
N THR A 143 -9.21 -5.20 -39.65
CA THR A 143 -8.58 -5.07 -38.33
C THR A 143 -9.51 -4.35 -37.37
N THR A 144 -9.38 -4.67 -36.09
CA THR A 144 -10.29 -4.21 -35.04
C THR A 144 -9.46 -3.72 -33.86
N SER A 145 -9.83 -2.56 -33.32
CA SER A 145 -9.26 -1.99 -32.10
C SER A 145 -10.41 -1.66 -31.16
N THR A 146 -10.27 -1.98 -29.90
CA THR A 146 -11.22 -1.59 -28.85
C THR A 146 -10.58 -0.50 -28.01
N VAL A 147 -11.35 0.51 -27.63
CA VAL A 147 -10.97 1.50 -26.62
C VAL A 147 -12.01 1.49 -25.51
N VAL A 148 -11.58 1.55 -24.25
CA VAL A 148 -12.48 1.56 -23.09
C VAL A 148 -12.72 3.01 -22.67
N TRP A 149 -13.96 3.48 -22.84
CA TRP A 149 -14.37 4.80 -22.36
C TRP A 149 -14.85 4.72 -20.93
N GLY A 150 -14.10 5.39 -20.05
CA GLY A 150 -14.50 5.76 -18.70
C GLY A 150 -15.16 4.65 -17.91
N GLN A 151 -14.36 3.84 -17.19
CA GLN A 151 -14.64 3.34 -15.82
C GLN A 151 -13.36 2.80 -15.16
N SER A 152 -12.21 3.43 -15.38
CA SER A 152 -11.01 3.15 -14.60
C SER A 152 -11.23 3.71 -13.20
N LYS A 153 -11.85 2.93 -12.31
CA LYS A 153 -12.16 3.37 -10.95
C LYS A 153 -10.86 3.60 -10.19
N LEU A 154 -10.88 4.58 -9.31
CA LEU A 154 -9.69 5.04 -8.61
C LEU A 154 -9.90 4.88 -7.12
N TRP A 155 -9.09 4.03 -6.49
CA TRP A 155 -9.05 3.94 -5.04
C TRP A 155 -7.72 4.48 -4.55
N VAL A 156 -7.75 5.46 -3.66
CA VAL A 156 -6.54 6.12 -3.14
C VAL A 156 -6.52 6.00 -1.62
N ALA A 157 -5.42 5.54 -1.06
CA ALA A 157 -5.10 5.71 0.35
C ALA A 157 -4.07 6.82 0.50
N LEU A 158 -4.45 7.90 1.18
CA LEU A 158 -3.53 8.94 1.59
C LEU A 158 -2.93 8.53 2.93
N VAL A 159 -1.68 8.07 2.90
CA VAL A 159 -0.91 7.66 4.07
C VAL A 159 -0.05 8.85 4.47
N LEU A 160 -0.47 9.55 5.51
CA LEU A 160 0.01 10.89 5.82
C LEU A 160 0.67 10.91 7.20
N ASP A 161 1.95 11.25 7.21
CA ASP A 161 2.75 11.37 8.43
C ASP A 161 2.28 12.55 9.29
N ASN A 162 2.03 12.27 10.56
CA ASN A 162 1.77 13.30 11.57
C ASN A 162 2.66 13.16 12.81
N SER A 163 3.87 12.61 12.62
CA SER A 163 4.92 12.56 13.62
C SER A 163 5.37 13.96 14.05
N GLY A 164 6.10 14.03 15.17
CA GLY A 164 6.54 15.30 15.76
C GLY A 164 7.42 16.15 14.85
N SER A 165 8.19 15.52 13.93
CA SER A 165 9.03 16.22 12.96
C SER A 165 8.23 17.08 11.97
N MET A 166 6.96 16.74 11.73
CA MET A 166 6.03 17.52 10.89
C MET A 166 5.67 18.90 11.48
N ALA A 167 6.00 19.16 12.75
CA ALA A 167 5.88 20.49 13.35
C ALA A 167 6.93 21.49 12.83
N ASN A 168 8.04 20.99 12.27
CA ASN A 168 9.09 21.83 11.69
C ASN A 168 8.62 22.50 10.39
N GLY A 169 9.37 23.47 9.90
CA GLY A 169 8.98 24.24 8.72
C GLY A 169 10.11 25.09 8.14
N ASP A 170 9.77 25.83 7.09
CA ASP A 170 10.59 26.90 6.51
C ASP A 170 9.83 28.24 6.58
N SER A 171 10.30 29.26 5.86
CA SER A 171 9.62 30.55 5.72
C SER A 171 8.21 30.46 5.15
N GLY A 172 7.80 29.32 4.57
CA GLY A 172 6.48 29.07 4.02
C GLY A 172 5.45 28.52 5.00
N GLY A 173 5.86 28.17 6.24
CA GLY A 173 4.98 27.59 7.26
C GLY A 173 5.48 26.22 7.76
N SER A 174 4.66 25.51 8.53
CA SER A 174 5.01 24.15 8.98
C SER A 174 4.81 23.12 7.87
N LYS A 175 5.52 21.99 7.96
CA LYS A 175 5.34 20.84 7.08
C LYS A 175 3.92 20.28 7.19
N MET A 176 3.33 20.28 8.38
CA MET A 176 1.94 19.88 8.59
C MET A 176 0.96 20.79 7.83
N ASP A 177 1.09 22.11 7.91
CA ASP A 177 0.20 23.04 7.19
C ASP A 177 0.29 22.83 5.68
N ALA A 178 1.50 22.59 5.16
CA ALA A 178 1.74 22.31 3.75
C ALA A 178 1.10 20.98 3.31
N LEU A 179 1.22 19.94 4.14
CA LEU A 179 0.59 18.65 3.91
C LEU A 179 -0.94 18.76 3.90
N GLN A 180 -1.52 19.48 4.86
CA GLN A 180 -2.97 19.67 4.94
C GLN A 180 -3.49 20.40 3.70
N ASN A 181 -2.86 21.52 3.33
CA ASN A 181 -3.22 22.29 2.13
C ASN A 181 -3.12 21.44 0.85
N ALA A 182 -1.99 20.75 0.66
CA ALA A 182 -1.77 19.89 -0.51
C ALA A 182 -2.80 18.75 -0.59
N SER A 183 -3.15 18.16 0.55
CA SER A 183 -4.15 17.09 0.63
C SER A 183 -5.55 17.59 0.28
N HIS A 184 -5.94 18.78 0.73
CA HIS A 184 -7.22 19.41 0.33
C HIS A 184 -7.30 19.68 -1.18
N GLN A 185 -6.22 20.17 -1.78
CA GLN A 185 -6.18 20.38 -3.24
C GLN A 185 -6.25 19.06 -4.00
N LEU A 186 -5.54 18.03 -3.54
CA LEU A 186 -5.61 16.69 -4.10
C LEU A 186 -7.03 16.12 -4.01
N LEU A 187 -7.69 16.21 -2.84
CA LEU A 187 -9.09 15.78 -2.69
C LEU A 187 -10.02 16.51 -3.67
N THR A 188 -9.80 17.81 -3.88
CA THR A 188 -10.58 18.60 -4.85
C THR A 188 -10.37 18.10 -6.28
N ILE A 189 -9.13 17.80 -6.69
CA ILE A 189 -8.84 17.26 -8.03
C ILE A 189 -9.47 15.88 -8.20
N LEU A 190 -9.33 15.01 -7.19
CA LEU A 190 -9.91 13.67 -7.18
C LEU A 190 -11.44 13.70 -7.23
N GLN A 191 -12.08 14.61 -6.50
CA GLN A 191 -13.51 14.83 -6.55
C GLN A 191 -13.97 15.26 -7.94
N ASN A 192 -13.27 16.22 -8.56
CA ASN A 192 -13.59 16.71 -9.89
C ASN A 192 -13.33 15.67 -11.00
N ALA A 193 -12.47 14.69 -10.75
CA ALA A 193 -12.21 13.58 -11.66
C ALA A 193 -13.29 12.48 -11.62
N ALA A 194 -14.16 12.47 -10.60
CA ALA A 194 -15.26 11.52 -10.49
C ALA A 194 -16.43 11.93 -11.40
N SER A 195 -16.81 11.08 -12.36
CA SER A 195 -17.99 11.31 -13.20
C SER A 195 -19.28 10.88 -12.49
N THR A 196 -19.20 9.81 -11.69
CA THR A 196 -20.27 9.28 -10.86
C THR A 196 -19.78 9.11 -9.42
N ALA A 197 -20.69 9.20 -8.45
CA ALA A 197 -20.39 8.88 -7.06
C ALA A 197 -19.84 7.44 -6.94
N GLY A 198 -18.69 7.27 -6.28
CA GLY A 198 -18.00 5.98 -6.13
C GLY A 198 -17.01 5.63 -7.25
N ASP A 199 -16.90 6.44 -8.31
CA ASP A 199 -15.85 6.27 -9.33
C ASP A 199 -14.46 6.52 -8.77
N VAL A 200 -14.36 7.46 -7.83
CA VAL A 200 -13.17 7.76 -7.06
C VAL A 200 -13.52 7.57 -5.60
N GLN A 201 -12.72 6.76 -4.90
CA GLN A 201 -12.83 6.57 -3.46
C GLN A 201 -11.48 6.83 -2.82
N VAL A 202 -11.50 7.49 -1.67
CA VAL A 202 -10.32 7.87 -0.92
C VAL A 202 -10.45 7.36 0.51
N SER A 203 -9.34 6.92 1.08
CA SER A 203 -9.16 6.69 2.52
C SER A 203 -8.04 7.59 3.03
N ILE A 204 -8.15 8.05 4.28
CA ILE A 204 -7.12 8.85 4.95
C ILE A 204 -6.54 7.98 6.06
N VAL A 205 -5.22 7.86 6.10
CA VAL A 205 -4.48 7.10 7.10
C VAL A 205 -3.43 8.02 7.73
N PRO A 206 -3.82 8.79 8.76
CA PRO A 206 -2.87 9.51 9.60
C PRO A 206 -2.02 8.49 10.37
N PHE A 207 -0.71 8.68 10.42
CA PHE A 207 0.16 7.79 11.18
C PHE A 207 1.29 8.52 11.92
N VAL A 208 1.59 7.97 13.09
CA VAL A 208 2.84 8.17 13.84
C VAL A 208 3.48 6.78 13.98
N HIS A 209 4.19 6.48 15.06
CA HIS A 209 4.52 5.10 15.42
C HIS A 209 3.30 4.21 15.70
N LEU A 210 2.10 4.81 15.74
CA LEU A 210 0.79 4.23 15.97
C LEU A 210 -0.20 4.74 14.93
N VAL A 211 -1.37 4.11 14.89
CA VAL A 211 -2.51 4.52 14.06
C VAL A 211 -3.77 4.58 14.92
N ASN A 212 -4.56 5.64 14.78
CA ASN A 212 -5.82 5.78 15.51
C ASN A 212 -6.99 5.33 14.62
N VAL A 213 -7.80 4.39 15.08
CA VAL A 213 -9.00 3.90 14.40
C VAL A 213 -10.29 4.39 15.07
N GLY A 214 -10.19 5.22 16.10
CA GLY A 214 -11.31 5.79 16.83
C GLY A 214 -11.89 4.86 17.90
N THR A 215 -12.30 5.45 19.01
CA THR A 215 -12.82 4.75 20.20
C THR A 215 -14.14 4.01 19.95
N ALA A 216 -14.88 4.39 18.91
CA ALA A 216 -16.10 3.70 18.49
C ALA A 216 -15.86 2.22 18.14
N ASN A 217 -14.62 1.84 17.82
CA ASN A 217 -14.24 0.47 17.48
C ASN A 217 -13.90 -0.41 18.68
N VAL A 218 -14.07 0.04 19.93
CA VAL A 218 -13.70 -0.72 21.14
C VAL A 218 -14.27 -2.15 21.18
N GLY A 219 -15.46 -2.38 20.62
CA GLY A 219 -16.10 -3.70 20.55
C GLY A 219 -15.76 -4.52 19.31
N ALA A 220 -14.84 -4.05 18.46
CA ALA A 220 -14.55 -4.70 17.19
C ALA A 220 -13.73 -5.99 17.37
N ALA A 221 -14.19 -7.08 16.76
CA ALA A 221 -13.55 -8.38 16.86
C ALA A 221 -12.15 -8.47 16.22
N TRP A 222 -11.77 -7.47 15.42
CA TRP A 222 -10.45 -7.39 14.79
C TRP A 222 -9.38 -6.75 15.68
N ILE A 223 -9.74 -6.29 16.88
CA ILE A 223 -8.81 -5.74 17.88
C ILE A 223 -8.29 -6.86 18.80
N ASP A 224 -6.98 -6.86 19.03
CA ASP A 224 -6.33 -7.71 20.02
C ASP A 224 -6.19 -6.99 21.36
N TRP A 225 -6.80 -7.57 22.39
CA TRP A 225 -6.73 -7.10 23.78
C TRP A 225 -5.76 -7.93 24.63
N SER A 226 -5.02 -8.87 24.03
CA SER A 226 -4.11 -9.77 24.77
C SER A 226 -3.05 -8.98 25.54
N ASP A 227 -2.39 -8.03 24.86
CA ASP A 227 -1.36 -7.20 25.48
C ASP A 227 -1.97 -6.22 26.51
N TRP A 228 -3.14 -5.67 26.21
CA TRP A 228 -3.89 -4.79 27.13
C TRP A 228 -4.24 -5.47 28.46
N ASN A 229 -4.70 -6.72 28.40
CA ASN A 229 -5.17 -7.46 29.57
C ASN A 229 -4.03 -8.10 30.36
N SER A 230 -2.82 -8.13 29.81
CA SER A 230 -1.68 -8.79 30.42
C SER A 230 -0.94 -7.85 31.38
N PRO A 231 -0.49 -8.35 32.55
CA PRO A 231 0.43 -7.58 33.38
C PRO A 231 1.79 -7.41 32.68
N PRO A 232 2.61 -6.44 33.13
CA PRO A 232 4.03 -6.41 32.78
C PRO A 232 4.67 -7.79 33.02
N ILE A 233 5.41 -8.27 32.03
CA ILE A 233 6.19 -9.50 32.20
C ILE A 233 7.28 -9.22 33.24
N VAL A 234 7.29 -9.97 34.33
CA VAL A 234 8.39 -9.97 35.30
C VAL A 234 9.42 -10.97 34.80
N ASP A 235 10.39 -10.53 34.01
CA ASP A 235 11.45 -11.41 33.49
C ASP A 235 12.50 -11.70 34.57
N GLN A 236 12.75 -12.99 34.78
CA GLN A 236 13.77 -13.51 35.70
C GLN A 236 15.15 -13.66 35.03
N THR A 237 15.24 -13.38 33.73
CA THR A 237 16.46 -13.51 32.93
C THR A 237 16.97 -12.13 32.52
N ASN A 238 18.22 -11.81 32.86
CA ASN A 238 18.87 -10.51 32.65
C ASN A 238 19.00 -10.12 31.16
N TYR A 239 17.90 -9.77 30.48
CA TYR A 239 17.93 -9.13 29.17
C TYR A 239 17.94 -7.61 29.31
N VAL A 240 18.81 -6.96 28.53
CA VAL A 240 19.09 -5.50 28.52
C VAL A 240 17.84 -4.62 28.34
N TYR A 241 16.74 -5.22 27.86
CA TYR A 241 15.50 -4.56 27.42
C TYR A 241 14.33 -4.68 28.42
N GLN A 242 14.50 -5.39 29.54
CA GLN A 242 13.54 -5.34 30.66
C GLN A 242 14.30 -4.91 31.91
N LYS A 243 14.45 -3.59 32.10
CA LYS A 243 15.33 -3.04 33.14
C LYS A 243 14.72 -3.02 34.55
N ASP A 244 13.62 -3.72 34.77
CA ASP A 244 13.27 -4.23 36.10
C ASP A 244 13.66 -5.72 36.12
N THR A 245 14.97 -6.00 36.06
CA THR A 245 15.62 -7.33 36.07
C THR A 245 15.41 -8.11 37.37
N ASP A 246 14.57 -7.59 38.25
CA ASP A 246 14.44 -8.04 39.60
C ASP A 246 13.20 -8.92 39.64
N ALA A 247 13.41 -10.25 39.65
CA ALA A 247 12.39 -11.23 40.06
C ALA A 247 11.73 -10.85 41.41
N LEU A 248 12.39 -9.93 42.12
CA LEU A 248 12.05 -9.29 43.37
C LEU A 248 12.10 -7.76 43.19
N LEU A 249 10.97 -7.07 43.05
CA LEU A 249 10.93 -5.61 42.93
C LEU A 249 11.66 -4.90 44.09
N ASN A 250 12.77 -4.22 43.79
CA ASN A 250 13.68 -3.65 44.81
C ASN A 250 14.29 -4.70 45.76
N GLY A 251 14.65 -5.86 45.22
CA GLY A 251 15.21 -6.99 45.95
C GLY A 251 14.22 -7.71 46.86
N GLN A 252 12.92 -7.38 46.84
CA GLN A 252 11.87 -8.08 47.60
C GLN A 252 10.71 -8.56 46.71
N PRO A 253 10.03 -9.69 47.01
CA PRO A 253 8.94 -10.16 46.18
C PRO A 253 7.77 -9.16 46.16
N LEU A 254 7.04 -9.03 45.04
CA LEU A 254 5.90 -8.10 44.94
C LEU A 254 4.90 -8.27 46.10
N ASN A 255 4.67 -9.50 46.56
CA ASN A 255 3.74 -9.82 47.64
C ASN A 255 4.15 -9.28 49.04
N THR A 256 5.32 -8.65 49.19
CA THR A 256 5.71 -8.01 50.45
C THR A 256 5.37 -6.51 50.48
N PHE A 257 4.93 -5.93 49.37
CA PHE A 257 4.65 -4.49 49.25
C PHE A 257 3.17 -4.16 49.45
N GLY A 258 2.90 -3.19 50.32
CA GLY A 258 1.55 -2.75 50.63
C GLY A 258 1.38 -1.23 50.64
N PRO A 259 0.17 -0.76 50.97
CA PRO A 259 -0.09 0.67 51.04
C PRO A 259 0.85 1.38 52.02
N GLY A 260 1.38 2.52 51.60
CA GLY A 260 2.35 3.30 52.34
C GLY A 260 3.81 2.86 52.17
N ASP A 261 4.06 1.68 51.61
CA ASP A 261 5.43 1.26 51.26
C ASP A 261 5.95 2.07 50.07
N SER A 262 7.27 2.04 49.88
CA SER A 262 7.91 2.70 48.73
C SER A 262 7.47 2.03 47.43
N CYS A 263 7.47 2.79 46.34
CA CYS A 263 7.20 2.24 45.02
C CYS A 263 8.17 1.06 44.74
N PRO A 264 7.65 -0.15 44.45
CA PRO A 264 8.50 -1.32 44.26
C PRO A 264 9.28 -1.26 42.94
N TYR A 265 8.84 -0.47 41.95
CA TYR A 265 9.58 -0.26 40.70
C TYR A 265 10.75 0.71 40.90
N ASN A 266 11.99 0.22 40.71
CA ASN A 266 13.20 0.98 41.00
C ASN A 266 14.09 1.25 39.77
N GLY A 267 13.79 0.66 38.60
CA GLY A 267 14.60 0.81 37.40
C GLY A 267 14.74 2.26 36.92
N SER A 268 15.96 2.67 36.55
CA SER A 268 16.24 3.98 35.93
C SER A 268 15.76 4.08 34.47
N ALA A 269 15.43 2.94 33.86
CA ALA A 269 14.74 2.81 32.57
C ALA A 269 13.57 1.81 32.64
N GLY A 270 13.16 1.40 33.84
CA GLY A 270 12.06 0.46 34.07
C GLY A 270 10.74 1.19 34.34
N TYR A 271 9.85 0.54 35.08
CA TYR A 271 8.59 1.14 35.49
C TYR A 271 8.77 2.13 36.65
N LYS A 272 7.74 2.94 36.87
CA LYS A 272 7.48 3.75 38.07
C LYS A 272 6.06 3.47 38.54
N CYS A 273 5.74 3.91 39.76
CA CYS A 273 4.38 3.81 40.25
C CYS A 273 3.58 5.01 39.79
N ALA A 274 2.47 4.75 39.13
CA ALA A 274 1.48 5.77 38.85
C ALA A 274 0.47 5.88 40.01
N PRO A 275 -0.11 7.09 40.24
CA PRO A 275 -1.09 7.32 41.30
C PRO A 275 -2.43 6.61 41.07
N SER A 276 -2.70 6.21 39.83
CA SER A 276 -3.93 5.57 39.38
C SER A 276 -3.59 4.65 38.19
N PRO A 277 -4.51 3.76 37.78
CA PRO A 277 -4.34 3.03 36.52
C PRO A 277 -4.11 4.02 35.39
N THR A 278 -2.98 3.89 34.71
CA THR A 278 -2.55 4.87 33.70
C THR A 278 -3.25 4.61 32.39
N ASN A 279 -3.86 5.66 31.84
CA ASN A 279 -4.38 5.72 30.49
C ASN A 279 -3.91 6.98 29.73
N ASP A 280 -3.38 7.99 30.43
CA ASP A 280 -2.86 9.25 29.85
C ASP A 280 -1.90 10.00 30.81
N SER A 281 -1.11 9.28 31.64
CA SER A 281 -0.25 9.92 32.63
C SER A 281 1.15 10.20 32.09
N ASN A 282 1.75 11.37 32.35
CA ASN A 282 3.17 11.62 32.05
C ASN A 282 4.12 10.94 33.07
N CYS A 283 3.63 9.91 33.78
CA CYS A 283 4.47 9.11 34.63
C CYS A 283 5.25 8.11 33.77
N TYR A 284 6.58 8.28 33.71
CA TYR A 284 7.55 7.34 33.15
C TYR A 284 8.96 7.63 33.65
N ALA A 285 9.88 6.68 33.50
CA ALA A 285 11.23 6.82 34.03
C ALA A 285 11.96 8.06 33.45
N GLY A 286 12.48 8.94 34.31
CA GLY A 286 13.19 10.16 33.92
C GLY A 286 12.32 11.41 33.77
N VAL A 287 11.00 11.30 33.98
CA VAL A 287 10.09 12.45 34.16
C VAL A 287 9.41 12.33 35.52
N THR A 288 9.50 13.40 36.33
CA THR A 288 9.15 13.37 37.76
C THR A 288 7.77 13.95 38.08
N GLY A 289 7.00 14.42 37.09
CA GLY A 289 5.79 15.22 37.31
C GLY A 289 4.60 14.44 37.91
N ASP A 290 4.35 13.22 37.41
CA ASP A 290 3.07 12.52 37.67
C ASP A 290 3.22 11.17 38.38
N CYS A 291 4.45 10.73 38.67
CA CYS A 291 4.70 9.46 39.36
C CYS A 291 4.63 9.61 40.88
N VAL A 292 4.18 8.56 41.57
CA VAL A 292 4.22 8.47 43.03
C VAL A 292 5.43 7.67 43.50
N SER A 293 6.05 8.13 44.58
CA SER A 293 7.19 7.45 45.22
C SER A 293 6.77 6.40 46.25
N THR A 294 5.49 6.36 46.62
CA THR A 294 4.92 5.40 47.57
C THR A 294 3.60 4.84 47.03
N ILE A 295 3.28 3.61 47.43
CA ILE A 295 2.00 2.97 47.12
C ILE A 295 0.91 3.76 47.85
N PRO A 296 -0.17 4.21 47.16
CA PRO A 296 -1.23 5.00 47.79
C PRO A 296 -1.75 4.33 49.05
N ASN A 297 -1.81 5.04 50.18
CA ASN A 297 -2.25 4.50 51.48
C ASN A 297 -3.70 4.85 51.85
N SER A 298 -4.37 5.60 50.96
CA SER A 298 -5.72 6.14 51.14
C SER A 298 -6.36 6.41 49.78
N GLY A 299 -7.65 6.77 49.79
CA GLY A 299 -8.41 7.04 48.57
C GLY A 299 -8.80 5.80 47.77
N THR A 300 -9.29 6.01 46.55
CA THR A 300 -9.85 4.97 45.68
C THR A 300 -8.84 3.89 45.29
N TYR A 301 -7.57 4.27 45.09
CA TYR A 301 -6.50 3.36 44.66
C TYR A 301 -5.60 2.91 45.82
N ASN A 302 -6.14 2.89 47.05
CA ASN A 302 -5.41 2.49 48.24
C ASN A 302 -4.83 1.06 48.12
N GLY A 303 -3.50 0.97 48.07
CA GLY A 303 -2.74 -0.27 47.95
C GLY A 303 -2.60 -0.78 46.52
N TYR A 304 -3.00 0.00 45.51
CA TYR A 304 -2.83 -0.38 44.11
C TYR A 304 -1.41 -0.04 43.66
N ILE A 305 -0.79 -0.97 42.94
CA ILE A 305 0.55 -0.79 42.36
C ILE A 305 0.38 -0.76 40.84
N CYS A 306 0.29 0.46 40.32
CA CYS A 306 0.06 0.72 38.90
C CYS A 306 1.39 0.99 38.19
N PRO A 307 1.82 0.17 37.22
CA PRO A 307 3.00 0.46 36.42
C PRO A 307 2.80 1.72 35.58
N SER A 308 3.87 2.49 35.42
CA SER A 308 3.97 3.60 34.48
C SER A 308 4.19 3.11 33.04
N MET A 309 4.31 4.02 32.09
CA MET A 309 4.89 3.70 30.79
C MET A 309 6.36 3.26 30.97
N HIS A 310 6.79 2.20 30.27
CA HIS A 310 8.17 1.70 30.29
C HIS A 310 9.08 2.59 29.44
N LYS A 311 10.32 2.83 29.88
CA LYS A 311 11.30 3.62 29.10
C LYS A 311 12.32 2.71 28.43
N GLY A 312 12.11 2.42 27.15
CA GLY A 312 12.99 1.56 26.36
C GLY A 312 12.21 0.39 25.75
N GLY A 313 12.75 -0.22 24.70
CA GLY A 313 12.17 -1.40 24.07
C GLY A 313 12.07 -2.55 25.06
N THR A 314 10.96 -3.28 25.06
CA THR A 314 10.71 -4.49 25.86
C THR A 314 10.57 -5.70 24.93
N LEU A 315 10.78 -6.92 25.44
CA LEU A 315 10.67 -8.16 24.64
C LEU A 315 9.23 -8.47 24.17
N ASP A 316 8.22 -7.93 24.84
CA ASP A 316 6.80 -8.05 24.47
C ASP A 316 6.34 -6.96 23.47
N GLY A 317 7.24 -6.03 23.13
CA GLY A 317 6.96 -4.93 22.22
C GLY A 317 6.02 -3.87 22.83
N LEU A 318 6.05 -3.71 24.16
CA LEU A 318 5.33 -2.69 24.92
C LEU A 318 6.26 -1.58 25.44
N GLY A 319 7.45 -1.48 24.87
CA GLY A 319 8.38 -0.39 25.16
C GLY A 319 7.76 0.95 24.79
N TYR A 320 7.81 1.93 25.71
CA TYR A 320 7.14 3.22 25.55
C TYR A 320 5.61 3.14 25.37
N HIS A 321 4.97 2.04 25.80
CA HIS A 321 3.51 1.91 25.87
C HIS A 321 3.02 1.81 27.32
N TYR A 322 1.77 2.18 27.58
CA TYR A 322 1.15 1.99 28.90
C TYR A 322 0.71 0.55 29.10
N TYR A 323 1.00 -0.01 30.28
CA TYR A 323 0.31 -1.19 30.78
C TYR A 323 -0.98 -0.73 31.43
N ASN A 324 -2.11 -1.04 30.79
CA ASN A 324 -3.42 -0.52 31.13
C ASN A 324 -4.03 -1.29 32.31
N GLY A 325 -3.45 -1.20 33.49
CA GLY A 325 -3.97 -1.86 34.70
C GLY A 325 -3.13 -1.62 35.94
N CYS A 326 -3.52 -2.28 37.04
CA CYS A 326 -2.77 -2.24 38.30
C CYS A 326 -2.80 -3.59 39.01
N TRP A 327 -1.79 -3.84 39.83
CA TRP A 327 -1.87 -4.85 40.87
C TRP A 327 -2.75 -4.34 42.01
N THR A 328 -3.83 -5.05 42.29
CA THR A 328 -4.69 -4.78 43.45
C THR A 328 -4.11 -5.42 44.71
N ARG A 329 -4.74 -5.18 45.87
CA ARG A 329 -4.35 -5.85 47.12
C ARG A 329 -5.54 -6.54 47.79
N THR A 330 -5.27 -7.68 48.41
CA THR A 330 -6.05 -8.20 49.54
C THR A 330 -5.10 -8.52 50.70
N THR A 331 -5.53 -8.20 51.93
CA THR A 331 -4.70 -8.43 53.14
C THR A 331 -4.52 -9.92 53.36
N SER A 332 -3.26 -10.38 53.39
CA SER A 332 -2.93 -11.69 53.94
C SER A 332 -2.73 -11.57 55.46
N THR A 333 -3.08 -12.61 56.22
CA THR A 333 -2.81 -12.71 57.66
C THR A 333 -1.37 -13.17 57.95
N THR A 334 -0.58 -13.41 56.91
CA THR A 334 0.78 -13.95 57.02
C THR A 334 1.83 -12.84 56.98
N THR A 335 2.99 -13.11 57.59
CA THR A 335 4.17 -12.25 57.54
C THR A 335 5.32 -12.96 56.86
N ALA A 336 6.19 -12.20 56.20
CA ALA A 336 7.40 -12.69 55.55
C ALA A 336 8.64 -12.05 56.20
N THR A 337 9.71 -12.84 56.33
CA THR A 337 11.02 -12.31 56.74
C THR A 337 11.71 -11.72 55.52
N ILE A 338 12.08 -10.43 55.59
CA ILE A 338 12.68 -9.69 54.46
C ILE A 338 14.17 -9.39 54.66
N ALA A 339 14.65 -9.38 55.91
CA ALA A 339 16.06 -9.15 56.23
C ALA A 339 16.43 -9.78 57.58
N THR A 340 17.67 -10.24 57.69
CA THR A 340 18.28 -10.75 58.94
C THR A 340 19.72 -10.25 59.08
N GLY A 341 20.24 -10.19 60.31
CA GLY A 341 21.60 -9.78 60.62
C GLY A 341 21.74 -8.33 61.11
N SER A 342 22.97 -7.91 61.40
CA SER A 342 23.26 -6.62 62.05
C SER A 342 22.92 -5.39 61.21
N SER A 343 22.74 -5.55 59.90
CA SER A 343 22.30 -4.50 58.97
C SER A 343 20.84 -4.66 58.53
N ALA A 344 20.08 -5.56 59.16
CA ALA A 344 18.68 -5.80 58.79
C ALA A 344 17.83 -4.54 59.02
N SER A 345 17.05 -4.18 58.03
CA SER A 345 16.13 -3.04 58.08
C SER A 345 14.91 -3.27 57.21
N CYS A 346 13.87 -2.46 57.43
CA CYS A 346 12.63 -2.45 56.65
C CYS A 346 12.81 -1.74 55.29
N ILE A 347 13.76 -2.18 54.47
CA ILE A 347 14.08 -1.55 53.18
C ILE A 347 12.83 -1.53 52.30
N GLY A 348 12.44 -0.34 51.83
CA GLY A 348 11.27 -0.16 50.97
C GLY A 348 9.91 -0.27 51.66
N HIS A 349 9.85 -0.58 52.95
CA HIS A 349 8.59 -0.78 53.69
C HIS A 349 8.33 0.32 54.72
N SER A 350 7.07 0.70 54.86
CA SER A 350 6.61 1.64 55.88
C SER A 350 6.68 1.03 57.28
N ALA A 351 6.78 1.89 58.30
CA ALA A 351 6.71 1.48 59.70
C ALA A 351 5.36 0.82 60.07
N ALA A 352 4.32 1.02 59.26
CA ALA A 352 3.02 0.38 59.45
C ALA A 352 2.98 -1.08 58.97
N ASN A 353 3.88 -1.48 58.08
CA ASN A 353 3.88 -2.80 57.44
C ASN A 353 5.06 -3.68 57.87
N CYS A 354 6.20 -3.09 58.24
CA CYS A 354 7.39 -3.82 58.66
C CYS A 354 7.85 -3.46 60.07
N SER A 355 8.37 -4.46 60.79
CA SER A 355 9.01 -4.32 62.10
C SER A 355 10.25 -5.20 62.20
N CYS A 356 11.26 -4.73 62.93
CA CYS A 356 12.47 -5.48 63.23
C CYS A 356 12.54 -5.79 64.73
N THR A 357 12.94 -7.02 65.07
CA THR A 357 13.10 -7.48 66.45
C THR A 357 14.47 -8.14 66.62
N GLY A 358 14.99 -8.17 67.85
CA GLY A 358 16.34 -8.64 68.16
C GLY A 358 17.39 -7.53 68.14
N SER A 359 18.67 -7.91 68.26
CA SER A 359 19.81 -6.98 68.27
C SER A 359 21.06 -7.60 67.66
N GLY A 360 21.95 -6.75 67.15
CA GLY A 360 23.20 -7.19 66.50
C GLY A 360 22.93 -8.17 65.36
N SER A 361 23.73 -9.23 65.27
CA SER A 361 23.56 -10.29 64.25
C SER A 361 22.26 -11.09 64.38
N GLY A 362 21.53 -10.96 65.49
CA GLY A 362 20.25 -11.63 65.73
C GLY A 362 19.02 -10.82 65.31
N THR A 363 19.19 -9.64 64.71
CA THR A 363 18.06 -8.82 64.23
C THR A 363 17.34 -9.53 63.07
N VAL A 364 16.00 -9.58 63.15
CA VAL A 364 15.11 -10.14 62.12
C VAL A 364 14.03 -9.11 61.81
N CYS A 365 13.87 -8.76 60.54
CA CYS A 365 12.83 -7.85 60.06
C CYS A 365 11.75 -8.62 59.30
N THR A 366 10.49 -8.41 59.68
CA THR A 366 9.33 -9.04 59.08
C THR A 366 8.34 -8.02 58.57
N THR A 367 7.69 -8.30 57.44
CA THR A 367 6.64 -7.46 56.86
C THR A 367 5.35 -8.25 56.63
N LYS A 368 4.23 -7.55 56.44
CA LYS A 368 2.96 -8.13 56.02
C LYS A 368 3.06 -8.68 54.61
N VAL A 369 2.37 -9.78 54.35
CA VAL A 369 2.19 -10.33 53.00
C VAL A 369 0.88 -9.83 52.41
N TRP A 370 0.86 -9.64 51.10
CA TRP A 370 -0.26 -9.15 50.31
C TRP A 370 -0.52 -10.09 49.15
N ASN A 371 -1.78 -10.36 48.87
CA ASN A 371 -2.15 -11.07 47.66
C ASN A 371 -2.44 -10.03 46.58
N HIS A 372 -1.63 -10.05 45.52
CA HIS A 372 -1.79 -9.16 44.37
C HIS A 372 -2.44 -9.90 43.20
N THR A 373 -3.46 -9.26 42.64
CA THR A 373 -4.12 -9.72 41.42
C THR A 373 -4.09 -8.58 40.42
N TRP A 374 -3.66 -8.89 39.19
CA TRP A 374 -3.70 -7.93 38.10
C TRP A 374 -5.15 -7.63 37.72
N VAL A 375 -5.48 -6.34 37.64
CA VAL A 375 -6.76 -5.86 37.13
C VAL A 375 -6.47 -4.88 36.01
N ALA A 376 -6.78 -5.30 34.79
CA ALA A 376 -6.73 -4.46 33.62
C ALA A 376 -7.85 -3.41 33.65
N ASN A 377 -7.58 -2.26 33.05
CA ASN A 377 -8.54 -1.20 32.82
C ASN A 377 -9.64 -1.67 31.88
N ASN A 378 -10.84 -1.12 32.08
CA ASN A 378 -11.92 -1.34 31.15
C ASN A 378 -11.52 -0.84 29.75
N HIS A 379 -11.82 -1.63 28.71
CA HIS A 379 -11.54 -1.27 27.31
C HIS A 379 -12.21 0.04 26.89
N SER A 380 -13.24 0.51 27.59
CA SER A 380 -13.86 1.82 27.40
C SER A 380 -12.90 3.01 27.64
N THR A 381 -11.73 2.77 28.24
CA THR A 381 -10.68 3.77 28.45
C THR A 381 -9.65 3.81 27.32
N TRP A 382 -9.83 2.99 26.28
CA TRP A 382 -9.00 2.99 25.08
C TRP A 382 -9.18 4.27 24.27
N THR A 383 -8.06 4.87 23.84
CA THR A 383 -8.03 6.13 23.08
C THR A 383 -8.16 5.92 21.56
N GLY A 384 -8.26 4.68 21.10
CA GLY A 384 -8.47 4.34 19.70
C GLY A 384 -7.21 3.91 18.95
N CYS A 385 -6.06 3.84 19.60
CA CYS A 385 -4.80 3.51 18.92
C CYS A 385 -4.46 2.03 18.84
N LEU A 386 -3.82 1.68 17.73
CA LEU A 386 -3.26 0.38 17.43
C LEU A 386 -1.76 0.52 17.20
N MET A 387 -1.01 -0.51 17.59
CA MET A 387 0.41 -0.70 17.26
C MET A 387 0.58 -1.83 16.23
N ASP A 388 1.82 -2.09 15.81
CA ASP A 388 2.12 -3.15 14.84
C ASP A 388 1.59 -4.52 15.32
N ARG A 389 1.06 -5.29 14.36
CA ARG A 389 0.61 -6.68 14.60
C ARG A 389 1.79 -7.57 14.96
N LYS A 390 1.55 -8.76 15.50
CA LYS A 390 2.65 -9.71 15.77
C LYS A 390 3.38 -10.07 14.48
N GLN A 391 4.71 -10.15 14.52
CA GLN A 391 5.48 -10.59 13.35
C GLN A 391 5.13 -12.04 12.97
N SER A 392 5.01 -12.35 11.68
CA SER A 392 5.27 -11.48 10.51
C SER A 392 4.01 -10.82 9.90
N TYR A 393 2.93 -10.62 10.67
CA TYR A 393 1.66 -10.08 10.14
C TYR A 393 1.62 -8.55 10.03
N ASP A 394 2.51 -7.84 10.71
CA ASP A 394 2.76 -6.39 10.57
C ASP A 394 3.15 -5.99 9.13
N ILE A 395 3.81 -6.87 8.38
CA ILE A 395 4.19 -6.62 6.98
C ILE A 395 3.21 -7.22 5.95
N ALA A 396 2.14 -7.84 6.41
CA ALA A 396 1.19 -8.57 5.58
C ALA A 396 -0.18 -7.90 5.57
N ASN A 397 -1.04 -8.36 4.67
CA ASN A 397 -2.44 -7.92 4.56
C ASN A 397 -3.43 -9.03 4.94
N THR A 398 -3.00 -9.94 5.80
CA THR A 398 -3.85 -11.04 6.27
C THR A 398 -5.07 -10.50 7.02
N ALA A 399 -6.25 -11.02 6.71
CA ALA A 399 -7.47 -10.64 7.41
C ALA A 399 -7.41 -11.05 8.90
N PRO A 400 -7.89 -10.18 9.82
CA PRO A 400 -7.89 -10.44 11.25
C PRO A 400 -8.88 -11.56 11.60
N SER A 401 -8.36 -12.76 11.87
CA SER A 401 -9.15 -13.98 12.06
C SER A 401 -8.66 -14.87 13.21
N SER A 402 -7.44 -14.65 13.68
CA SER A 402 -6.81 -15.34 14.80
C SER A 402 -5.91 -14.38 15.58
N ALA A 403 -5.57 -14.71 16.84
CA ALA A 403 -4.86 -13.82 17.75
C ALA A 403 -3.63 -13.10 17.13
N ASN A 404 -2.82 -13.78 16.32
CA ASN A 404 -1.61 -13.17 15.73
C ASN A 404 -1.91 -12.20 14.57
N THR A 405 -3.10 -12.30 13.96
CA THR A 405 -3.54 -11.47 12.82
C THR A 405 -4.39 -10.27 13.25
N LEU A 406 -4.85 -10.25 14.50
CA LEU A 406 -5.60 -9.15 15.09
C LEU A 406 -4.68 -7.93 15.32
N PHE A 407 -5.28 -6.75 15.48
CA PHE A 407 -4.56 -5.49 15.68
C PHE A 407 -4.45 -5.14 17.18
N PRO A 408 -3.25 -5.13 17.78
CA PRO A 408 -3.06 -4.87 19.20
C PRO A 408 -3.50 -3.47 19.62
N ALA A 409 -4.40 -3.41 20.59
CA ALA A 409 -4.87 -2.17 21.20
C ALA A 409 -3.83 -1.61 22.16
N VAL A 410 -3.62 -0.30 22.10
CA VAL A 410 -2.70 0.38 23.00
C VAL A 410 -3.20 1.77 23.36
N ASN A 411 -2.87 2.22 24.57
CA ASN A 411 -2.91 3.62 24.95
C ASN A 411 -1.49 4.16 24.96
N ASN A 412 -1.33 5.38 24.47
CA ASN A 412 -0.08 6.11 24.43
C ASN A 412 -0.39 7.62 24.40
N VAL A 413 0.44 8.46 25.02
CA VAL A 413 0.32 9.94 24.95
C VAL A 413 0.47 10.49 23.54
N TYR A 414 1.10 9.71 22.67
CA TYR A 414 1.23 9.98 21.24
C TYR A 414 0.13 9.28 20.43
N CYS A 415 -1.00 8.92 21.05
CA CYS A 415 -2.21 8.56 20.33
C CYS A 415 -3.04 9.81 20.08
N GLY A 416 -2.69 10.60 19.05
CA GLY A 416 -3.44 11.82 18.81
C GLY A 416 -4.71 11.63 18.00
N PRO A 417 -5.38 12.75 17.72
CA PRO A 417 -6.83 12.78 17.50
C PRO A 417 -7.27 12.37 16.10
N ALA A 418 -6.35 12.32 15.14
CA ALA A 418 -6.68 12.04 13.76
C ALA A 418 -6.91 10.54 13.54
N THR A 419 -8.10 10.16 13.09
CA THR A 419 -8.50 8.76 12.89
C THR A 419 -8.39 8.31 11.44
N ILE A 420 -8.20 7.02 11.22
CA ILE A 420 -8.30 6.42 9.90
C ILE A 420 -9.73 6.60 9.38
N THR A 421 -9.85 7.21 8.20
CA THR A 421 -11.10 7.25 7.45
C THR A 421 -11.12 6.13 6.42
N SER A 422 -12.07 5.22 6.55
CA SER A 422 -12.29 4.11 5.61
C SER A 422 -12.58 4.60 4.20
N LEU A 423 -12.30 3.74 3.22
CA LEU A 423 -12.47 4.03 1.81
C LEU A 423 -13.90 4.50 1.46
N GLY A 424 -14.00 5.70 0.91
CA GLY A 424 -15.30 6.31 0.58
C GLY A 424 -15.17 7.55 -0.29
N TYR A 425 -16.28 8.24 -0.52
CA TYR A 425 -16.35 9.47 -1.31
C TYR A 425 -17.07 10.60 -0.54
N ASN A 426 -17.05 10.54 0.79
CA ASN A 426 -17.52 11.65 1.63
C ASN A 426 -16.40 12.69 1.77
N TRP A 427 -16.29 13.56 0.77
CA TRP A 427 -15.23 14.56 0.64
C TRP A 427 -15.15 15.51 1.85
N THR A 428 -16.28 15.88 2.45
CA THR A 428 -16.31 16.69 3.67
C THR A 428 -15.67 15.96 4.85
N ASN A 429 -16.02 14.68 5.07
CA ASN A 429 -15.41 13.89 6.14
C ASN A 429 -13.90 13.69 5.92
N LEU A 430 -13.51 13.42 4.67
CA LEU A 430 -12.09 13.28 4.30
C LEU A 430 -11.30 14.58 4.59
N GLY A 431 -11.86 15.74 4.22
CA GLY A 431 -11.27 17.05 4.52
C GLY A 431 -11.17 17.34 6.02
N ASN A 432 -12.25 17.13 6.77
CA ASN A 432 -12.25 17.31 8.23
C ASN A 432 -11.21 16.41 8.91
N GLN A 433 -10.99 15.20 8.39
CA GLN A 433 -9.98 14.30 8.95
C GLN A 433 -8.55 14.81 8.73
N ILE A 434 -8.28 15.44 7.59
CA ILE A 434 -7.00 16.11 7.32
C ILE A 434 -6.80 17.29 8.29
N ASP A 435 -7.84 18.09 8.53
CA ASP A 435 -7.77 19.24 9.44
C ASP A 435 -7.50 18.84 10.90
N ASN A 436 -7.95 17.66 11.31
CA ASN A 436 -7.71 17.12 12.65
C ASN A 436 -6.29 16.58 12.87
N MET A 437 -5.44 16.55 11.83
CA MET A 437 -4.06 16.10 11.97
C MET A 437 -3.21 17.13 12.71
N THR A 438 -2.50 16.67 13.73
CA THR A 438 -1.52 17.48 14.47
C THR A 438 -0.20 16.70 14.59
N PRO A 439 0.95 17.39 14.61
CA PRO A 439 2.26 16.75 14.69
C PRO A 439 2.59 16.33 16.13
N TYR A 440 2.85 15.05 16.38
CA TYR A 440 3.32 14.55 17.68
C TYR A 440 3.93 13.13 17.56
N GLY A 441 4.77 12.74 18.51
CA GLY A 441 5.28 11.38 18.62
C GLY A 441 6.36 10.99 17.58
N ALA A 442 6.72 9.71 17.60
CA ALA A 442 7.70 9.09 16.71
C ALA A 442 7.10 8.62 15.37
N THR A 443 7.94 8.13 14.46
CA THR A 443 7.58 7.81 13.06
C THR A 443 7.71 6.31 12.78
N ASN A 444 6.60 5.67 12.34
CA ASN A 444 6.58 4.33 11.75
C ASN A 444 5.84 4.38 10.41
N GLN A 445 6.57 4.46 9.32
CA GLN A 445 6.00 4.46 7.97
C GLN A 445 5.45 3.07 7.61
N ALA A 446 6.02 2.01 8.16
CA ALA A 446 5.59 0.64 7.89
C ALA A 446 4.13 0.40 8.33
N ILE A 447 3.74 0.83 9.54
CA ILE A 447 2.34 0.70 10.01
C ILE A 447 1.39 1.58 9.18
N GLY A 448 1.84 2.78 8.79
CA GLY A 448 1.06 3.66 7.91
C GLY A 448 0.75 3.00 6.57
N VAL A 449 1.76 2.42 5.90
CA VAL A 449 1.58 1.69 4.63
C VAL A 449 0.74 0.44 4.83
N ALA A 450 0.97 -0.32 5.91
CA ALA A 450 0.19 -1.52 6.21
C ALA A 450 -1.30 -1.19 6.36
N GLN A 451 -1.65 -0.13 7.09
CA GLN A 451 -3.04 0.29 7.22
C GLN A 451 -3.61 0.89 5.93
N GLY A 452 -2.84 1.68 5.18
CA GLY A 452 -3.24 2.15 3.85
C GLY A 452 -3.52 1.02 2.88
N TRP A 453 -2.79 -0.09 2.98
CA TRP A 453 -3.09 -1.29 2.20
C TRP A 453 -4.36 -1.99 2.68
N GLN A 454 -4.58 -2.08 3.99
CA GLN A 454 -5.80 -2.64 4.58
C GLN A 454 -7.06 -1.85 4.19
N THR A 455 -7.02 -0.51 4.13
CA THR A 455 -8.18 0.30 3.71
C THR A 455 -8.56 0.09 2.25
N LEU A 456 -7.62 -0.39 1.42
CA LEU A 456 -7.81 -0.70 0.00
C LEU A 456 -8.14 -2.18 -0.25
N THR A 457 -8.27 -2.98 0.81
CA THR A 457 -8.45 -4.42 0.74
C THR A 457 -9.85 -4.82 1.16
N PRO A 458 -10.57 -5.64 0.36
CA PRO A 458 -11.93 -6.04 0.69
C PRO A 458 -12.04 -6.76 2.04
N GLY A 459 -13.03 -6.36 2.84
CA GLY A 459 -13.35 -7.01 4.11
C GLY A 459 -12.74 -6.33 5.34
N SER A 460 -12.50 -7.11 6.40
CA SER A 460 -12.05 -6.62 7.71
C SER A 460 -10.60 -6.13 7.67
N PRO A 461 -10.22 -5.04 8.36
CA PRO A 461 -10.99 -4.33 9.39
C PRO A 461 -11.90 -3.20 8.88
N TYR A 462 -11.58 -2.59 7.73
CA TYR A 462 -12.21 -1.34 7.29
C TYR A 462 -13.45 -1.50 6.41
N GLY A 463 -13.80 -2.73 6.03
CA GLY A 463 -15.02 -3.04 5.29
C GLY A 463 -15.03 -2.56 3.85
N ALA A 464 -13.86 -2.42 3.20
CA ALA A 464 -13.83 -2.05 1.79
C ALA A 464 -14.64 -3.08 0.96
N PRO A 465 -15.39 -2.63 -0.05
CA PRO A 465 -16.17 -3.54 -0.90
C PRO A 465 -15.25 -4.42 -1.76
N SER A 466 -15.81 -5.37 -2.50
CA SER A 466 -15.05 -6.07 -3.53
C SER A 466 -14.52 -5.06 -4.56
N VAL A 467 -13.24 -5.21 -4.94
CA VAL A 467 -12.60 -4.32 -5.91
C VAL A 467 -13.34 -4.43 -7.26
N PRO A 468 -13.97 -3.35 -7.74
CA PRO A 468 -14.67 -3.42 -9.03
C PRO A 468 -13.70 -3.67 -10.18
N ALA A 469 -14.20 -4.22 -11.29
CA ALA A 469 -13.42 -4.34 -12.52
C ALA A 469 -12.85 -2.97 -12.94
N ASN A 470 -11.65 -2.99 -13.53
CA ASN A 470 -10.92 -1.79 -13.98
C ASN A 470 -10.59 -0.79 -12.85
N THR A 471 -10.52 -1.21 -11.59
CA THR A 471 -10.09 -0.33 -10.49
C THR A 471 -8.56 -0.35 -10.34
N THR A 472 -7.94 0.83 -10.37
CA THR A 472 -6.53 0.97 -9.96
C THR A 472 -6.46 1.48 -8.53
N ARG A 473 -5.63 0.83 -7.71
CA ARG A 473 -5.46 1.13 -6.29
C ARG A 473 -4.10 1.82 -6.08
N TYR A 474 -4.11 2.95 -5.37
CA TYR A 474 -2.95 3.78 -5.12
C TYR A 474 -2.74 4.02 -3.63
N ILE A 475 -1.49 3.99 -3.19
CA ILE A 475 -1.06 4.58 -1.91
C ILE A 475 -0.24 5.82 -2.25
N ILE A 476 -0.54 6.94 -1.59
CA ILE A 476 0.30 8.13 -1.60
C ILE A 476 0.84 8.29 -0.18
N LEU A 477 2.12 7.96 -0.01
CA LEU A 477 2.86 8.06 1.23
C LEU A 477 3.62 9.39 1.27
N LEU A 478 3.34 10.23 2.26
CA LEU A 478 4.15 11.42 2.56
C LEU A 478 4.73 11.26 3.96
N SER A 479 6.06 11.41 4.06
CA SER A 479 6.78 11.55 5.33
C SER A 479 7.93 12.56 5.19
N ASP A 480 8.31 13.20 6.28
CA ASP A 480 9.40 14.17 6.32
C ASP A 480 10.74 13.60 6.81
N GLY A 481 10.78 12.31 7.14
CA GLY A 481 11.92 11.72 7.85
C GLY A 481 11.99 10.20 7.78
N LEU A 482 12.91 9.66 8.58
CA LEU A 482 13.20 8.24 8.72
C LEU A 482 12.27 7.59 9.75
N ASN A 483 12.22 6.26 9.76
CA ASN A 483 11.58 5.55 10.85
C ASN A 483 12.39 5.73 12.15
N THR A 484 11.71 6.02 13.26
CA THR A 484 12.35 6.29 14.56
C THR A 484 11.83 5.38 15.66
N MET A 485 10.68 4.75 15.46
CA MET A 485 10.12 3.80 16.42
C MET A 485 9.03 2.94 15.79
N ASP A 486 9.08 1.62 16.02
CA ASP A 486 7.96 0.71 15.85
C ASP A 486 7.69 -0.04 17.16
N ARG A 487 6.84 -1.07 17.11
CA ARG A 487 6.55 -1.90 18.28
C ARG A 487 7.79 -2.53 18.96
N TRP A 488 8.87 -2.83 18.24
CA TRP A 488 10.02 -3.58 18.78
C TRP A 488 11.32 -2.76 18.86
N TRP A 489 11.48 -1.78 17.98
CA TRP A 489 12.73 -1.08 17.74
C TRP A 489 12.55 0.43 17.76
N GLY A 490 13.67 1.13 17.97
CA GLY A 490 13.73 2.58 18.02
C GLY A 490 13.52 3.16 19.41
N ASP A 491 13.84 4.44 19.56
CA ASP A 491 13.66 5.23 20.78
C ASP A 491 12.74 6.45 20.58
N GLY A 492 12.25 6.63 19.35
CA GLY A 492 11.37 7.71 18.94
C GLY A 492 12.04 9.08 18.75
N SER A 493 13.37 9.15 18.79
CA SER A 493 14.12 10.40 18.77
C SER A 493 15.41 10.38 17.95
N THR A 494 16.12 9.25 17.94
CA THR A 494 17.36 9.06 17.18
C THR A 494 17.02 8.53 15.80
N GLU A 495 17.69 9.05 14.78
CA GLU A 495 17.55 8.61 13.38
C GLU A 495 18.82 7.94 12.86
N GLY A 496 18.68 6.97 11.96
CA GLY A 496 19.77 6.35 11.20
C GLY A 496 20.63 5.34 11.98
N ASN A 497 20.12 4.82 13.10
CA ASN A 497 20.80 3.78 13.87
C ASN A 497 20.38 2.35 13.40
N SER A 498 20.98 1.31 13.97
CA SER A 498 20.67 -0.09 13.59
C SER A 498 19.25 -0.54 13.96
N ALA A 499 18.64 0.05 14.98
CA ALA A 499 17.24 -0.21 15.34
C ALA A 499 16.30 0.37 14.28
N ASP A 500 16.54 1.60 13.84
CA ASP A 500 15.78 2.25 12.77
C ASP A 500 15.89 1.46 11.45
N GLY A 501 17.08 0.93 11.16
CA GLY A 501 17.32 0.06 10.02
C GLY A 501 16.50 -1.25 10.03
N ASN A 502 16.10 -1.76 11.20
CA ASN A 502 15.17 -2.89 11.27
C ASN A 502 13.76 -2.46 10.84
N ILE A 503 13.31 -1.27 11.26
CA ILE A 503 12.01 -0.71 10.89
C ILE A 503 11.96 -0.46 9.38
N ASP A 504 13.02 0.13 8.82
CA ASP A 504 13.16 0.33 7.36
C ASP A 504 13.06 -1.00 6.60
N ALA A 505 13.62 -2.10 7.13
CA ALA A 505 13.49 -3.42 6.53
C ALA A 505 12.06 -4.00 6.63
N ARG A 506 11.30 -3.66 7.68
CA ARG A 506 9.87 -4.00 7.80
C ARG A 506 9.06 -3.22 6.78
N GLU A 507 9.22 -1.89 6.71
CA GLU A 507 8.60 -1.03 5.69
C GLU A 507 8.89 -1.58 4.30
N LYS A 508 10.15 -1.99 4.07
CA LYS A 508 10.55 -2.63 2.83
C LYS A 508 9.70 -3.85 2.50
N SER A 509 9.50 -4.72 3.47
CA SER A 509 8.71 -5.93 3.24
C SER A 509 7.24 -5.62 2.99
N THR A 510 6.67 -4.64 3.71
CA THR A 510 5.28 -4.19 3.54
C THR A 510 5.02 -3.60 2.15
N CYS A 511 5.88 -2.68 1.68
CA CYS A 511 5.67 -2.06 0.37
C CYS A 511 5.86 -3.09 -0.76
N ASP A 512 6.77 -4.06 -0.63
CA ASP A 512 6.94 -5.12 -1.63
C ASP A 512 5.70 -6.01 -1.71
N ALA A 513 5.11 -6.34 -0.56
CA ALA A 513 3.88 -7.11 -0.48
C ALA A 513 2.67 -6.34 -1.07
N ALA A 514 2.53 -5.05 -0.76
CA ALA A 514 1.48 -4.20 -1.31
C ALA A 514 1.61 -4.04 -2.83
N LYS A 515 2.84 -3.84 -3.34
CA LYS A 515 3.11 -3.79 -4.79
C LYS A 515 2.78 -5.12 -5.47
N ALA A 516 3.11 -6.25 -4.84
CA ALA A 516 2.76 -7.57 -5.35
C ALA A 516 1.24 -7.82 -5.38
N ASP A 517 0.48 -7.18 -4.50
CA ASP A 517 -0.99 -7.16 -4.54
C ASP A 517 -1.55 -6.20 -5.61
N GLY A 518 -0.71 -5.50 -6.37
CA GLY A 518 -1.14 -4.59 -7.44
C GLY A 518 -1.48 -3.17 -6.97
N ILE A 519 -0.97 -2.76 -5.80
CA ILE A 519 -1.02 -1.38 -5.35
C ILE A 519 0.11 -0.57 -6.00
N VAL A 520 -0.22 0.60 -6.54
CA VAL A 520 0.76 1.56 -7.03
C VAL A 520 1.08 2.57 -5.93
N ILE A 521 2.34 2.68 -5.54
CA ILE A 521 2.80 3.51 -4.42
C ILE A 521 3.55 4.73 -4.96
N TYR A 522 3.03 5.91 -4.62
CA TYR A 522 3.72 7.19 -4.70
C TYR A 522 4.31 7.50 -3.33
N SER A 523 5.56 7.93 -3.29
CA SER A 523 6.23 8.31 -2.04
C SER A 523 6.84 9.70 -2.17
N ILE A 524 6.67 10.50 -1.12
CA ILE A 524 7.05 11.91 -1.09
C ILE A 524 7.88 12.12 0.17
N PHE A 525 9.14 12.50 -0.02
CA PHE A 525 10.06 12.84 1.05
C PHE A 525 10.17 14.36 1.20
N LEU A 526 9.78 14.89 2.35
CA LEU A 526 9.79 16.32 2.64
C LEU A 526 10.94 16.72 3.60
N ASN A 527 12.11 17.02 3.05
CA ASN A 527 13.28 17.44 3.83
C ASN A 527 13.52 18.95 3.75
N VAL A 528 12.81 19.71 4.58
CA VAL A 528 12.92 21.17 4.63
C VAL A 528 14.28 21.59 5.21
N GLY A 529 15.06 22.38 4.47
CA GLY A 529 16.33 22.95 4.95
C GLY A 529 17.58 22.08 4.74
N GLY A 530 17.47 20.92 4.10
CA GLY A 530 18.62 20.07 3.73
C GLY A 530 18.32 19.16 2.53
N GLY A 531 19.27 19.04 1.60
CA GLY A 531 19.15 18.11 0.47
C GLY A 531 19.45 16.67 0.86
N GLY A 532 18.87 15.69 0.16
CA GLY A 532 19.10 14.27 0.40
C GLY A 532 17.99 13.40 -0.18
N SER A 533 18.09 12.09 0.06
CA SER A 533 17.06 11.09 -0.27
C SER A 533 16.79 10.22 0.95
N SER A 534 15.56 9.76 1.09
CA SER A 534 15.16 8.76 2.08
C SER A 534 15.15 7.39 1.40
N ALA A 535 16.05 6.50 1.83
CA ALA A 535 16.12 5.13 1.35
C ALA A 535 14.78 4.37 1.54
N PRO A 536 14.12 4.38 2.71
CA PRO A 536 12.84 3.70 2.89
C PRO A 536 11.77 4.19 1.91
N LEU A 537 11.56 5.51 1.82
CA LEU A 537 10.59 6.10 0.88
C LEU A 537 10.92 5.80 -0.58
N SER A 538 12.18 5.97 -0.98
CA SER A 538 12.61 5.73 -2.37
C SER A 538 12.37 4.29 -2.82
N TYR A 539 12.57 3.33 -1.93
CA TYR A 539 12.33 1.92 -2.23
C TYR A 539 10.81 1.60 -2.22
N CYS A 540 10.03 2.26 -1.37
CA CYS A 540 8.60 2.00 -1.24
C CYS A 540 7.83 2.44 -2.51
N ALA A 541 8.29 3.48 -3.20
CA ALA A 541 7.81 3.86 -4.52
C ALA A 541 7.75 2.65 -5.49
N THR A 542 6.70 2.57 -6.31
CA THR A 542 6.60 1.49 -7.31
C THR A 542 7.70 1.57 -8.36
N ASP A 543 8.13 2.78 -8.72
CA ASP A 543 9.29 3.02 -9.58
C ASP A 543 9.85 4.43 -9.34
N SER A 544 10.97 4.75 -9.98
CA SER A 544 11.67 6.02 -9.79
C SER A 544 10.86 7.24 -10.22
N THR A 545 9.82 7.11 -11.06
CA THR A 545 8.98 8.26 -11.45
C THR A 545 7.90 8.56 -10.42
N LYS A 546 7.77 7.72 -9.38
CA LYS A 546 6.77 7.84 -8.31
C LYS A 546 7.42 8.19 -6.95
N TYR A 547 8.71 8.49 -6.96
CA TYR A 547 9.45 9.00 -5.81
C TYR A 547 9.71 10.50 -6.00
N PHE A 548 9.33 11.30 -5.01
CA PHE A 548 9.49 12.74 -5.02
C PHE A 548 10.29 13.20 -3.80
N THR A 549 11.31 14.02 -4.04
CA THR A 549 12.14 14.65 -3.02
C THR A 549 11.89 16.15 -3.00
N LEU A 550 11.43 16.66 -1.87
CA LEU A 550 11.04 18.05 -1.70
C LEU A 550 11.90 18.71 -0.62
N THR A 551 12.42 19.90 -0.91
CA THR A 551 13.26 20.66 0.02
C THR A 551 12.56 21.90 0.59
N SER A 552 11.30 22.13 0.22
CA SER A 552 10.49 23.25 0.71
C SER A 552 9.01 22.86 0.87
N THR A 553 8.35 23.52 1.82
CA THR A 553 6.91 23.36 2.08
C THR A 553 6.05 23.76 0.88
N SER A 554 6.48 24.77 0.13
CA SER A 554 5.79 25.27 -1.07
C SER A 554 5.73 24.24 -2.21
N ALA A 555 6.69 23.31 -2.28
CA ALA A 555 6.75 22.30 -3.34
C ALA A 555 5.78 21.12 -3.12
N VAL A 556 5.26 20.96 -1.89
CA VAL A 556 4.33 19.86 -1.54
C VAL A 556 3.06 19.95 -2.36
N VAL A 557 2.48 21.16 -2.44
CA VAL A 557 1.27 21.43 -3.22
C VAL A 557 1.47 21.11 -4.70
N THR A 558 2.57 21.58 -5.29
CA THR A 558 2.88 21.32 -6.71
C THR A 558 3.01 19.82 -6.98
N THR A 559 3.65 19.09 -6.07
CA THR A 559 3.87 17.64 -6.21
C THR A 559 2.57 16.85 -6.10
N PHE A 560 1.71 17.18 -5.13
CA PHE A 560 0.39 16.55 -5.01
C PHE A 560 -0.46 16.80 -6.26
N ASN A 561 -0.43 18.01 -6.82
CA ASN A 561 -1.13 18.33 -8.06
C ASN A 561 -0.59 17.53 -9.25
N GLN A 562 0.73 17.33 -9.34
CA GLN A 562 1.33 16.49 -10.37
C GLN A 562 0.89 15.02 -10.23
N ILE A 563 0.93 14.47 -9.02
CA ILE A 563 0.48 13.10 -8.76
C ILE A 563 -1.01 12.95 -9.11
N ALA A 564 -1.85 13.91 -8.69
CA ALA A 564 -3.27 13.95 -9.00
C ALA A 564 -3.53 13.89 -10.51
N GLN A 565 -2.79 14.67 -11.29
CA GLN A 565 -2.87 14.67 -12.75
C GLN A 565 -2.40 13.33 -13.34
N GLN A 566 -1.32 12.74 -12.83
CA GLN A 566 -0.84 11.44 -13.30
C GLN A 566 -1.88 10.34 -13.07
N ILE A 567 -2.46 10.24 -11.86
CA ILE A 567 -3.42 9.18 -11.54
C ILE A 567 -4.79 9.37 -12.23
N THR A 568 -5.18 10.61 -12.52
CA THR A 568 -6.45 10.91 -13.21
C THR A 568 -6.34 10.81 -14.74
N ASN A 569 -5.19 11.15 -15.34
CA ASN A 569 -4.98 11.05 -16.79
C ASN A 569 -4.91 9.59 -17.28
N VAL A 570 -4.45 8.66 -16.44
CA VAL A 570 -4.46 7.21 -16.72
C VAL A 570 -5.89 6.68 -16.91
N ARG A 571 -6.93 7.46 -16.59
CA ARG A 571 -8.31 7.06 -16.89
C ARG A 571 -8.64 6.96 -18.38
N VAL A 572 -7.78 7.48 -19.24
CA VAL A 572 -7.84 7.37 -20.70
C VAL A 572 -6.89 6.25 -21.16
N SER A 573 -7.22 4.98 -20.92
CA SER A 573 -6.37 3.84 -21.33
C SER A 573 -6.94 3.12 -22.56
N LYS A 574 -6.05 2.79 -23.52
CA LYS A 574 -6.34 2.05 -24.77
C LYS A 574 -6.96 0.68 -24.50
#